data_AF-A0A8S9G869-F1
#
_entry.id   AF-A0A8S9G869-F1
#
_cell.length_a   1.000
_cell.length_b   1.000
_cell.length_c   1.000
_cell.angle_alpha   90.00
_cell.angle_beta   90.00
_cell.angle_gamma   90.00
#
_symmetry.space_group_name_H-M   'P 1'
#
loop_
_entity.id
_entity.type
_entity.pdbx_description
1 polymer ?
#
loop_
_entity_poly.entity_id
_entity_poly.type
_entity_poly.pdbx_seq_one_letter_code
_entity_poly.pdbx_strand_id
1 'polypeptide(L)'
;MPKPNDAEAVPLLDLSKPSSPISFPIKSLQDLKSRSYFDSFHFQFNRSTVPLRGDLPNNRPRVLVCHDMKGGYVDDKWVQGCENDAGFAIWHWYLMDVFVYFSHSLVTIPPPCWTNTAHRHGVKVLGTFITEWDEGKATCNEMLATKESAQMYAERLAELATSLGFDGWLINIENKIDEEQIPNLMEFVSHLTKQFIACMLKRCDDDRDIDTAVIACGSLI
;
A
#
# COMPACT_ATOMS: atom_id res chain seq x y z
N MET A 1 -40.57 11.54 22.64
CA MET A 1 -39.74 10.58 21.89
C MET A 1 -39.21 11.30 20.66
N PRO A 2 -37.89 11.49 20.49
CA PRO A 2 -37.33 12.05 19.27
C PRO A 2 -37.44 11.01 18.14
N LYS A 3 -37.73 11.47 16.92
CA LYS A 3 -37.78 10.62 15.72
C LYS A 3 -36.37 10.10 15.37
N PRO A 4 -36.25 8.93 14.72
CA PRO A 4 -34.95 8.46 14.23
C PRO A 4 -34.44 9.46 13.19
N ASN A 5 -33.18 9.90 13.34
CA ASN A 5 -32.49 10.69 12.32
C ASN A 5 -32.39 9.84 11.05
N ASP A 6 -32.95 10.37 9.96
CA ASP A 6 -32.59 9.95 8.62
C ASP A 6 -31.10 10.28 8.44
N ALA A 7 -30.24 9.26 8.57
CA ALA A 7 -28.85 9.37 8.16
C ALA A 7 -28.85 9.56 6.65
N GLU A 8 -28.68 10.79 6.19
CA GLU A 8 -28.45 11.10 4.77
C GLU A 8 -27.31 10.22 4.27
N ALA A 9 -27.61 9.36 3.30
CA ALA A 9 -26.62 8.51 2.66
C ALA A 9 -25.56 9.41 2.01
N VAL A 10 -24.35 9.39 2.57
CA VAL A 10 -23.20 10.09 1.99
C VAL A 10 -23.04 9.61 0.54
N PRO A 11 -23.07 10.51 -0.46
CA PRO A 11 -22.92 10.11 -1.85
C PRO A 11 -21.62 9.34 -2.04
N LEU A 12 -21.69 8.19 -2.73
CA LEU A 12 -20.50 7.46 -3.17
C LEU A 12 -19.62 8.41 -3.99
N LEU A 13 -18.36 8.58 -3.56
CA LEU A 13 -17.40 9.43 -4.24
C LEU A 13 -17.11 8.89 -5.65
N ASP A 14 -17.43 9.68 -6.66
CA ASP A 14 -17.10 9.36 -8.06
C ASP A 14 -15.65 9.75 -8.35
N LEU A 15 -14.75 8.75 -8.31
CA LEU A 15 -13.31 8.91 -8.48
C LEU A 15 -12.90 9.39 -9.89
N SER A 16 -13.82 9.38 -10.86
CA SER A 16 -13.57 9.86 -12.23
C SER A 16 -13.78 11.37 -12.38
N LYS A 17 -14.47 12.01 -11.44
CA LYS A 17 -14.84 13.43 -11.54
C LYS A 17 -13.83 14.34 -10.86
N PRO A 18 -13.60 15.55 -11.40
CA PRO A 18 -12.81 16.57 -10.74
C PRO A 18 -13.33 16.90 -9.34
N SER A 19 -12.43 16.87 -8.35
CA SER A 19 -12.70 17.24 -6.96
C SER A 19 -11.39 17.55 -6.23
N SER A 20 -11.45 17.90 -4.94
CA SER A 20 -10.23 18.04 -4.13
C SER A 20 -9.44 16.72 -4.13
N PRO A 21 -8.14 16.72 -4.48
CA PRO A 21 -7.38 15.48 -4.58
C PRO A 21 -7.27 14.74 -3.25
N ILE A 22 -7.61 13.45 -3.27
CA ILE A 22 -7.47 12.55 -2.12
C ILE A 22 -6.68 11.30 -2.49
N SER A 23 -6.06 10.71 -1.48
CA SER A 23 -5.61 9.33 -1.45
C SER A 23 -6.74 8.43 -0.99
N PHE A 24 -6.83 7.24 -1.58
CA PHE A 24 -7.89 6.28 -1.31
C PHE A 24 -7.36 4.86 -1.56
N PRO A 25 -7.91 3.85 -0.87
CA PRO A 25 -7.50 2.46 -1.05
C PRO A 25 -8.19 1.79 -2.25
N ILE A 26 -7.71 0.61 -2.64
CA ILE A 26 -8.43 -0.31 -3.53
C ILE A 26 -9.08 -1.39 -2.66
N LYS A 27 -10.38 -1.61 -2.83
CA LYS A 27 -11.19 -2.48 -1.95
C LYS A 27 -11.50 -3.85 -2.53
N SER A 28 -11.25 -4.08 -3.83
CA SER A 28 -11.58 -5.33 -4.51
C SER A 28 -10.47 -5.80 -5.45
N LEU A 29 -10.37 -7.11 -5.64
CA LEU A 29 -9.47 -7.70 -6.64
C LEU A 29 -9.84 -7.27 -8.06
N GLN A 30 -11.12 -7.05 -8.34
CA GLN A 30 -11.59 -6.61 -9.64
C GLN A 30 -11.06 -5.21 -10.01
N ASP A 31 -11.06 -4.28 -9.06
CA ASP A 31 -10.48 -2.95 -9.25
C ASP A 31 -8.96 -3.01 -9.44
N LEU A 32 -8.28 -3.84 -8.64
CA LEU A 32 -6.84 -4.06 -8.77
C LEU A 32 -6.48 -4.68 -10.13
N LYS A 33 -7.22 -5.70 -10.57
CA LYS A 33 -7.04 -6.40 -11.83
C LYS A 33 -7.27 -5.49 -13.03
N SER A 34 -8.35 -4.71 -12.99
CA SER A 34 -8.77 -3.80 -14.07
C SER A 34 -7.90 -2.55 -14.20
N ARG A 35 -7.03 -2.27 -13.21
CA ARG A 35 -6.20 -1.05 -13.17
C ARG A 35 -7.03 0.23 -13.06
N SER A 36 -8.25 0.16 -12.55
CA SER A 36 -9.16 1.31 -12.48
C SER A 36 -8.63 2.49 -11.65
N TYR A 37 -7.70 2.24 -10.72
CA TYR A 37 -7.02 3.29 -9.95
C TYR A 37 -6.33 4.33 -10.86
N PHE A 38 -5.70 3.87 -11.95
CA PHE A 38 -4.95 4.71 -12.87
C PHE A 38 -5.84 5.62 -13.71
N ASP A 39 -7.11 5.25 -13.88
CA ASP A 39 -8.10 6.03 -14.63
C ASP A 39 -8.77 7.11 -13.75
N SER A 40 -8.51 7.12 -12.45
CA SER A 40 -9.09 8.10 -11.53
C SER A 40 -8.54 9.51 -11.76
N PHE A 41 -9.40 10.52 -11.57
CA PHE A 41 -8.98 11.93 -11.58
C PHE A 41 -7.85 12.20 -10.56
N HIS A 42 -7.88 11.45 -9.46
CA HIS A 42 -6.99 11.59 -8.31
C HIS A 42 -5.59 11.00 -8.52
N PHE A 43 -5.41 10.06 -9.45
CA PHE A 43 -4.16 9.31 -9.64
C PHE A 43 -2.94 10.24 -9.79
N GLN A 44 -3.03 11.24 -10.67
CA GLN A 44 -1.90 12.14 -10.96
C GLN A 44 -1.40 12.89 -9.73
N PHE A 45 -2.28 13.17 -8.77
CA PHE A 45 -1.97 13.89 -7.54
C PHE A 45 -1.41 12.96 -6.45
N ASN A 46 -1.67 11.65 -6.54
CA ASN A 46 -1.17 10.65 -5.59
C ASN A 46 0.28 10.23 -5.85
N ARG A 47 0.90 10.74 -6.92
CA ARG A 47 2.31 10.45 -7.21
C ARG A 47 3.21 11.24 -6.26
N SER A 48 4.08 10.53 -5.55
CA SER A 48 5.16 11.14 -4.79
C SER A 48 6.16 11.84 -5.74
N THR A 49 6.76 12.92 -5.24
CA THR A 49 7.67 13.78 -5.99
C THR A 49 9.06 13.87 -5.36
N VAL A 50 9.22 13.37 -4.14
CA VAL A 50 10.52 13.30 -3.46
C VAL A 50 11.08 11.89 -3.63
N PRO A 51 12.25 11.71 -4.30
CA PRO A 51 12.88 10.40 -4.40
C PRO A 51 13.50 10.00 -3.05
N LEU A 52 13.52 8.69 -2.76
CA LEU A 52 14.25 8.13 -1.63
C LEU A 52 15.74 8.43 -1.75
N ARG A 53 16.36 8.82 -0.63
CA ARG A 53 17.79 9.11 -0.54
C ARG A 53 18.50 8.03 0.29
N GLY A 54 19.44 7.34 -0.36
CA GLY A 54 20.28 6.34 0.30
C GLY A 54 19.60 4.98 0.45
N ASP A 55 20.40 4.00 0.85
CA ASP A 55 19.97 2.62 1.07
C ASP A 55 19.74 2.36 2.55
N LEU A 56 19.07 1.25 2.85
CA LEU A 56 18.88 0.83 4.23
C LEU A 56 20.23 0.49 4.88
N PRO A 57 20.44 0.84 6.16
CA PRO A 57 21.67 0.49 6.84
C PRO A 57 21.77 -1.02 7.02
N ASN A 58 22.94 -1.58 6.67
CA ASN A 58 23.26 -3.01 6.78
C ASN A 58 24.15 -3.34 8.00
N ASN A 59 24.60 -2.33 8.74
CA ASN A 59 25.55 -2.44 9.85
C ASN A 59 24.91 -2.34 11.25
N ARG A 60 23.57 -2.26 11.31
CA ARG A 60 22.81 -2.21 12.58
C ARG A 60 21.42 -2.84 12.42
N PRO A 61 20.75 -3.20 13.55
CA PRO A 61 19.33 -3.52 13.53
C PRO A 61 18.50 -2.38 12.92
N ARG A 62 17.46 -2.75 12.17
CA ARG A 62 16.53 -1.84 11.51
C ARG A 62 15.21 -1.76 12.28
N VAL A 63 14.60 -0.59 12.33
CA VAL A 63 13.30 -0.34 12.97
C VAL A 63 12.24 -0.11 11.91
N LEU A 64 11.17 -0.93 11.97
CA LEU A 64 9.97 -0.73 11.20
C LEU A 64 8.87 -0.14 12.10
N VAL A 65 8.17 0.87 11.60
CA VAL A 65 7.01 1.47 12.27
C VAL A 65 5.78 1.27 11.40
N CYS A 66 4.75 0.63 11.97
CA CYS A 66 3.47 0.44 11.32
C CYS A 66 2.46 1.47 11.83
N HIS A 67 1.92 2.30 10.94
CA HIS A 67 0.97 3.34 11.25
C HIS A 67 -0.45 2.90 10.91
N ASP A 68 -1.19 2.46 11.93
CA ASP A 68 -2.60 2.09 11.85
C ASP A 68 -3.46 3.09 12.66
N MET A 69 -3.41 4.37 12.28
CA MET A 69 -4.17 5.39 13.00
C MET A 69 -5.62 5.37 12.57
N LYS A 70 -6.48 4.79 13.40
CA LYS A 70 -7.95 4.77 13.21
C LYS A 70 -8.38 4.24 11.83
N GLY A 71 -7.67 3.25 11.30
CA GLY A 71 -7.95 2.66 9.98
C GLY A 71 -7.49 3.50 8.79
N GLY A 72 -6.69 4.55 8.99
CA GLY A 72 -6.09 5.36 7.94
C GLY A 72 -7.07 6.19 7.11
N TYR A 73 -6.53 7.00 6.19
CA TYR A 73 -7.25 7.87 5.27
C TYR A 73 -8.25 8.80 5.98
N VAL A 74 -7.82 9.33 7.12
CA VAL A 74 -8.57 10.29 7.92
C VAL A 74 -8.28 11.69 7.36
N ASP A 75 -7.59 12.52 8.14
CA ASP A 75 -7.08 13.81 7.71
C ASP A 75 -5.87 13.70 6.78
N ASP A 76 -5.21 12.56 6.77
CA ASP A 76 -4.03 12.28 5.95
C ASP A 76 -4.36 11.77 4.54
N LYS A 77 -5.65 11.56 4.22
CA LYS A 77 -6.08 11.31 2.84
C LYS A 77 -5.84 12.51 1.91
N TRP A 78 -5.78 13.71 2.45
CA TRP A 78 -5.61 14.92 1.65
C TRP A 78 -4.16 15.01 1.16
N VAL A 79 -3.97 15.02 -0.16
CA VAL A 79 -2.67 14.88 -0.82
C VAL A 79 -1.65 15.94 -0.36
N GLN A 80 -2.11 17.14 0.00
CA GLN A 80 -1.28 18.27 0.43
C GLN A 80 -1.45 18.60 1.93
N GLY A 81 -1.94 17.64 2.71
CA GLY A 81 -2.26 17.84 4.12
C GLY A 81 -3.65 18.43 4.34
N CYS A 82 -3.97 18.66 5.61
CA CYS A 82 -5.26 19.20 6.06
C CYS A 82 -5.03 20.42 6.98
N GLU A 83 -6.10 21.14 7.29
CA GLU A 83 -6.06 22.29 8.21
C GLU A 83 -6.12 21.91 9.70
N ASN A 84 -6.26 20.62 10.03
CA ASN A 84 -6.34 20.15 11.41
C ASN A 84 -4.96 20.12 12.07
N ASP A 85 -4.71 21.07 12.98
CA ASP A 85 -3.46 21.19 13.75
C ASP A 85 -3.23 20.05 14.75
N ALA A 86 -4.29 19.34 15.14
CA ALA A 86 -4.25 18.13 15.95
C ALA A 86 -4.13 16.85 15.12
N GLY A 87 -3.91 16.96 13.80
CA GLY A 87 -3.64 15.84 12.92
C GLY A 87 -2.43 15.02 13.38
N PHE A 88 -2.46 13.72 13.12
CA PHE A 88 -1.34 12.85 13.51
C PHE A 88 -0.08 13.22 12.71
N ALA A 89 1.03 13.42 13.41
CA ALA A 89 2.31 13.81 12.82
C ALA A 89 3.46 13.00 13.41
N ILE A 90 4.41 12.62 12.56
CA ILE A 90 5.66 11.95 12.95
C ILE A 90 6.80 12.96 12.83
N TRP A 91 7.54 13.13 13.93
CA TRP A 91 8.69 14.04 14.00
C TRP A 91 10.02 13.30 14.03
N HIS A 92 10.05 12.10 14.61
CA HIS A 92 11.27 11.32 14.85
C HIS A 92 11.59 10.33 13.73
N TRP A 93 11.52 10.78 12.48
CA TRP A 93 11.83 9.94 11.30
C TRP A 93 13.22 9.29 11.37
N TYR A 94 14.19 9.95 11.99
CA TYR A 94 15.56 9.45 12.17
C TYR A 94 15.67 8.21 13.08
N LEU A 95 14.59 7.83 13.79
CA LEU A 95 14.55 6.63 14.63
C LEU A 95 14.00 5.40 13.89
N MET A 96 13.53 5.54 12.65
CA MET A 96 12.98 4.44 11.87
C MET A 96 13.70 4.30 10.53
N ASP A 97 13.68 3.09 9.99
CA ASP A 97 14.27 2.75 8.69
C ASP A 97 13.17 2.47 7.65
N VAL A 98 12.04 1.93 8.11
CA VAL A 98 10.88 1.61 7.28
C VAL A 98 9.60 2.09 7.96
N PHE A 99 8.75 2.77 7.22
CA PHE A 99 7.43 3.22 7.61
C PHE A 99 6.39 2.45 6.80
N VAL A 100 5.38 1.88 7.46
CA VAL A 100 4.24 1.22 6.80
C VAL A 100 3.01 2.06 7.03
N TYR A 101 2.37 2.48 5.95
CA TYR A 101 1.06 3.12 6.02
C TYR A 101 0.00 2.02 5.97
N PHE A 102 -0.70 1.81 7.09
CA PHE A 102 -1.57 0.66 7.30
C PHE A 102 -3.04 1.07 7.37
N SER A 103 -3.89 0.24 6.76
CA SER A 103 -5.33 0.22 6.99
C SER A 103 -5.89 -1.16 6.69
N HIS A 104 -7.14 -1.38 7.08
CA HIS A 104 -7.89 -2.62 6.83
C HIS A 104 -8.57 -2.66 5.46
N SER A 105 -7.97 -2.01 4.44
CA SER A 105 -8.44 -2.10 3.06
C SER A 105 -7.52 -3.03 2.27
N LEU A 106 -8.11 -3.88 1.41
CA LEU A 106 -7.41 -4.89 0.60
C LEU A 106 -6.07 -4.40 0.05
N VAL A 107 -6.06 -3.23 -0.59
CA VAL A 107 -4.83 -2.52 -0.99
C VAL A 107 -4.84 -1.12 -0.40
N THR A 108 -3.90 -0.88 0.51
CA THR A 108 -3.64 0.39 1.16
C THR A 108 -2.43 1.07 0.50
N ILE A 109 -2.72 2.13 -0.23
CA ILE A 109 -1.73 2.99 -0.90
C ILE A 109 -1.35 4.17 0.02
N PRO A 110 -0.06 4.35 0.36
CA PRO A 110 0.38 5.47 1.18
C PRO A 110 0.07 6.82 0.53
N PRO A 111 -0.57 7.77 1.24
CA PRO A 111 -0.71 9.13 0.76
C PRO A 111 0.66 9.77 0.43
N PRO A 112 0.77 10.57 -0.64
CA PRO A 112 2.05 11.12 -1.07
C PRO A 112 2.67 12.08 -0.04
N CYS A 113 1.88 12.69 0.85
CA CYS A 113 2.40 13.50 1.95
C CYS A 113 3.28 12.67 2.92
N TRP A 114 2.88 11.42 3.20
CA TRP A 114 3.66 10.47 3.99
C TRP A 114 4.92 10.03 3.24
N THR A 115 4.77 9.56 2.00
CA THR A 115 5.90 9.10 1.15
C THR A 115 6.95 10.20 0.97
N ASN A 116 6.52 11.41 0.59
CA ASN A 116 7.43 12.53 0.36
C ASN A 116 8.20 12.93 1.64
N THR A 117 7.54 12.87 2.79
CA THR A 117 8.15 13.25 4.07
C THR A 117 9.16 12.18 4.51
N ALA A 118 8.77 10.92 4.49
CA ALA A 118 9.66 9.80 4.81
C ALA A 118 10.90 9.76 3.90
N HIS A 119 10.73 9.90 2.59
CA HIS A 119 11.84 9.94 1.64
C HIS A 119 12.81 11.08 1.88
N ARG A 120 12.33 12.26 2.30
CA ARG A 120 13.18 13.39 2.69
C ARG A 120 14.10 13.04 3.87
N HIS A 121 13.65 12.13 4.73
CA HIS A 121 14.40 11.62 5.88
C HIS A 121 15.16 10.30 5.60
N GLY A 122 15.14 9.80 4.36
CA GLY A 122 15.82 8.54 4.01
C GLY A 122 15.08 7.28 4.52
N VAL A 123 13.79 7.39 4.84
CA VAL A 123 12.95 6.29 5.35
C VAL A 123 12.16 5.69 4.19
N LYS A 124 12.19 4.35 4.06
CA LYS A 124 11.38 3.64 3.07
C LYS A 124 9.91 3.60 3.47
N VAL A 125 8.99 3.69 2.51
CA VAL A 125 7.55 3.65 2.73
C VAL A 125 6.91 2.45 2.05
N LEU A 126 6.19 1.65 2.83
CA LEU A 126 5.40 0.53 2.32
C LEU A 126 3.90 0.85 2.39
N GLY A 127 3.18 0.42 1.37
CA GLY A 127 1.73 0.21 1.48
C GLY A 127 1.43 -1.11 2.20
N THR A 128 0.15 -1.42 2.35
CA THR A 128 -0.30 -2.69 2.91
C THR A 128 -1.20 -3.41 1.89
N PHE A 129 -0.93 -4.69 1.66
CA PHE A 129 -1.88 -5.62 1.07
C PHE A 129 -2.33 -6.57 2.17
N ILE A 130 -3.64 -6.61 2.44
CA ILE A 130 -4.18 -7.38 3.57
C ILE A 130 -5.38 -8.22 3.15
N THR A 131 -5.46 -9.43 3.69
CA THR A 131 -6.62 -10.32 3.56
C THR A 131 -7.02 -10.77 4.96
N GLU A 132 -8.28 -10.56 5.36
CA GLU A 132 -8.74 -10.83 6.73
C GLU A 132 -10.05 -11.64 6.70
N TRP A 133 -10.19 -12.57 7.65
CA TRP A 133 -11.44 -13.29 7.89
C TRP A 133 -11.93 -14.09 6.66
N ASP A 134 -13.25 -14.33 6.57
CA ASP A 134 -13.85 -15.11 5.49
C ASP A 134 -13.77 -14.41 4.12
N GLU A 135 -13.86 -13.07 4.10
CA GLU A 135 -13.68 -12.27 2.87
C GLU A 135 -12.23 -12.36 2.35
N GLY A 136 -11.26 -12.35 3.27
CA GLY A 136 -9.86 -12.61 2.97
C GLY A 136 -9.63 -14.00 2.40
N LYS A 137 -10.29 -15.03 2.96
CA LYS A 137 -10.23 -16.39 2.40
C LYS A 137 -10.75 -16.42 0.96
N ALA A 138 -11.88 -15.78 0.67
CA ALA A 138 -12.42 -15.71 -0.69
C ALA A 138 -11.46 -14.98 -1.65
N THR A 139 -10.85 -13.89 -1.19
CA THR A 139 -9.82 -13.14 -1.92
C THR A 139 -8.62 -14.03 -2.26
N CYS A 140 -8.08 -14.74 -1.27
CA CYS A 140 -6.98 -15.68 -1.45
C CYS A 140 -7.35 -16.81 -2.42
N ASN A 141 -8.57 -17.34 -2.34
CA ASN A 141 -9.04 -18.38 -3.25
C ASN A 141 -9.04 -17.94 -4.72
N GLU A 142 -9.38 -16.68 -5.00
CA GLU A 142 -9.33 -16.14 -6.35
C GLU A 142 -7.90 -15.85 -6.81
N MET A 143 -7.14 -15.09 -6.01
CA MET A 143 -5.82 -14.62 -6.41
C MET A 143 -4.79 -15.76 -6.48
N LEU A 144 -4.93 -16.79 -5.64
CA LEU A 144 -4.03 -17.94 -5.56
C LEU A 144 -4.54 -19.16 -6.34
N ALA A 145 -5.63 -19.02 -7.11
CA ALA A 145 -6.22 -20.13 -7.88
C ALA A 145 -5.21 -20.79 -8.84
N THR A 146 -4.35 -19.98 -9.46
CA THR A 146 -3.27 -20.46 -10.33
C THR A 146 -2.01 -19.63 -10.13
N LYS A 147 -0.88 -20.16 -10.60
CA LYS A 147 0.40 -19.46 -10.62
C LYS A 147 0.30 -18.13 -11.39
N GLU A 148 -0.38 -18.13 -12.53
CA GLU A 148 -0.54 -16.97 -13.40
C GLU A 148 -1.41 -15.90 -12.75
N SER A 149 -2.46 -16.31 -12.02
CA SER A 149 -3.29 -15.38 -11.23
C SER A 149 -2.46 -14.69 -10.15
N ALA A 150 -1.68 -15.48 -9.40
CA ALA A 150 -0.78 -14.98 -8.36
C ALA A 150 0.25 -13.99 -8.94
N GLN A 151 0.88 -14.34 -10.05
CA GLN A 151 1.84 -13.46 -10.74
C GLN A 151 1.19 -12.16 -11.23
N MET A 152 -0.02 -12.22 -11.81
CA MET A 152 -0.73 -11.04 -12.29
C MET A 152 -1.03 -10.06 -11.15
N TYR A 153 -1.55 -10.52 -10.01
CA TYR A 153 -1.81 -9.65 -8.87
C TYR A 153 -0.51 -9.07 -8.27
N ALA A 154 0.57 -9.86 -8.23
CA ALA A 154 1.89 -9.35 -7.84
C ALA A 154 2.40 -8.25 -8.79
N GLU A 155 2.22 -8.41 -10.09
CA GLU A 155 2.58 -7.38 -11.09
C GLU A 155 1.76 -6.10 -10.92
N ARG A 156 0.46 -6.20 -10.63
CA ARG A 156 -0.41 -5.02 -10.38
C ARG A 156 0.04 -4.24 -9.15
N LEU A 157 0.42 -4.93 -8.06
CA LEU A 157 0.94 -4.28 -6.86
C LEU A 157 2.31 -3.62 -7.10
N ALA A 158 3.20 -4.28 -7.85
CA ALA A 158 4.49 -3.69 -8.24
C ALA A 158 4.30 -2.44 -9.13
N GLU A 159 3.37 -2.50 -10.08
CA GLU A 159 3.03 -1.38 -10.95
C GLU A 159 2.47 -0.17 -10.18
N LEU A 160 1.59 -0.39 -9.21
CA LEU A 160 1.05 0.67 -8.36
C LEU A 160 2.15 1.39 -7.59
N ALA A 161 2.97 0.64 -6.87
CA ALA A 161 4.03 1.21 -6.05
C ALA A 161 5.07 1.97 -6.86
N THR A 162 5.47 1.42 -8.00
CA THR A 162 6.42 2.07 -8.89
C THR A 162 5.80 3.32 -9.53
N SER A 163 4.55 3.28 -9.97
CA SER A 163 3.89 4.44 -10.59
C SER A 163 3.65 5.60 -9.62
N LEU A 164 3.34 5.29 -8.36
CA LEU A 164 3.09 6.25 -7.29
C LEU A 164 4.35 6.64 -6.50
N GLY A 165 5.42 5.86 -6.65
CA GLY A 165 6.76 6.14 -6.11
C GLY A 165 6.94 5.83 -4.63
N PHE A 166 6.35 4.74 -4.13
CA PHE A 166 6.67 4.19 -2.81
C PHE A 166 7.38 2.82 -2.93
N ASP A 167 7.93 2.31 -1.84
CA ASP A 167 9.08 1.39 -1.88
C ASP A 167 8.73 -0.11 -1.73
N GLY A 168 7.45 -0.46 -1.57
CA GLY A 168 7.07 -1.85 -1.37
C GLY A 168 5.74 -2.05 -0.66
N TRP A 169 5.55 -3.26 -0.16
CA TRP A 169 4.32 -3.70 0.49
C TRP A 169 4.62 -4.52 1.75
N LEU A 170 3.89 -4.22 2.82
CA LEU A 170 3.58 -5.20 3.85
C LEU A 170 2.47 -6.12 3.30
N ILE A 171 2.73 -7.41 3.23
CA ILE A 171 1.74 -8.45 2.92
C ILE A 171 1.27 -9.03 4.25
N ASN A 172 0.01 -8.81 4.60
CA ASN A 172 -0.56 -9.27 5.86
C ASN A 172 -1.71 -10.26 5.59
N ILE A 173 -1.47 -11.55 5.82
CA ILE A 173 -2.47 -12.60 5.58
C ILE A 173 -3.04 -13.06 6.93
N GLU A 174 -4.25 -12.61 7.24
CA GLU A 174 -4.99 -12.87 8.49
C GLU A 174 -6.21 -13.76 8.26
N ASN A 175 -6.10 -14.70 7.33
CA ASN A 175 -7.09 -15.74 7.08
C ASN A 175 -6.40 -17.07 6.79
N LYS A 176 -7.18 -18.15 6.87
CA LYS A 176 -6.70 -19.48 6.50
C LYS A 176 -6.46 -19.55 4.99
N ILE A 177 -5.35 -20.18 4.62
CA ILE A 177 -4.98 -20.52 3.25
C ILE A 177 -5.10 -22.03 3.10
N ASP A 178 -5.71 -22.49 2.02
CA ASP A 178 -5.81 -23.92 1.75
C ASP A 178 -4.40 -24.44 1.34
N GLU A 179 -3.99 -25.61 1.84
CA GLU A 179 -2.60 -26.10 1.67
C GLU A 179 -2.16 -26.19 0.21
N GLU A 180 -3.09 -26.52 -0.70
CA GLU A 180 -2.87 -26.60 -2.14
C GLU A 180 -2.49 -25.24 -2.77
N GLN A 181 -2.82 -24.12 -2.12
CA GLN A 181 -2.54 -22.75 -2.58
C GLN A 181 -1.21 -22.20 -2.05
N ILE A 182 -0.59 -22.86 -1.06
CA ILE A 182 0.69 -22.41 -0.48
C ILE A 182 1.77 -22.20 -1.56
N PRO A 183 1.95 -23.09 -2.56
CA PRO A 183 2.92 -22.85 -3.65
C PRO A 183 2.64 -21.56 -4.43
N ASN A 184 1.37 -21.24 -4.69
CA ASN A 184 0.99 -20.02 -5.39
C ASN A 184 1.16 -18.77 -4.51
N LEU A 185 0.98 -18.88 -3.20
CA LEU A 185 1.31 -17.80 -2.25
C LEU A 185 2.82 -17.50 -2.24
N MET A 186 3.65 -18.55 -2.21
CA MET A 186 5.10 -18.40 -2.30
C MET A 186 5.52 -17.78 -3.65
N GLU A 187 4.87 -18.19 -4.75
CA GLU A 187 5.09 -17.56 -6.05
C GLU A 187 4.67 -16.10 -6.05
N PHE A 188 3.50 -15.74 -5.50
CA PHE A 188 3.03 -14.37 -5.39
C PHE A 188 4.08 -13.47 -4.72
N VAL A 189 4.59 -13.85 -3.54
CA VAL A 189 5.60 -13.09 -2.79
C VAL A 189 6.93 -13.01 -3.54
N SER A 190 7.38 -14.13 -4.12
CA SER A 190 8.64 -14.20 -4.88
C SER A 190 8.58 -13.34 -6.15
N HIS A 191 7.47 -13.42 -6.89
CA HIS A 191 7.26 -12.66 -8.12
C HIS A 191 7.09 -11.16 -7.84
N LEU A 192 6.33 -10.80 -6.80
CA LEU A 192 6.20 -9.41 -6.36
C LEU A 192 7.57 -8.78 -6.11
N THR A 193 8.43 -9.48 -5.36
CA THR A 193 9.80 -9.03 -5.07
C THR A 193 10.60 -8.82 -6.35
N LYS A 194 10.57 -9.79 -7.27
CA LYS A 194 11.29 -9.71 -8.56
C LYS A 194 10.79 -8.55 -9.43
N GLN A 195 9.47 -8.35 -9.52
CA GLN A 195 8.89 -7.29 -10.34
C GLN A 195 9.21 -5.90 -9.79
N PHE A 196 9.24 -5.74 -8.47
CA PHE A 196 9.69 -4.50 -7.85
C PHE A 196 11.12 -4.16 -8.24
N ILE A 197 12.05 -5.11 -8.07
CA ILE A 197 13.46 -4.92 -8.44
C ILE A 197 13.56 -4.55 -9.93
N ALA A 198 12.88 -5.30 -10.80
CA ALA A 198 12.90 -5.04 -12.24
C ALA A 198 12.35 -3.65 -12.61
N CYS A 199 11.26 -3.21 -12.00
CA CYS A 199 10.70 -1.88 -12.25
C CYS A 199 11.58 -0.76 -11.70
N MET A 200 12.26 -0.98 -10.57
CA MET A 200 13.17 0.00 -9.98
C MET A 200 14.46 0.15 -10.81
N LEU A 201 15.02 -0.95 -11.32
CA LEU A 201 16.17 -0.94 -12.24
C LEU A 201 15.86 -0.21 -13.55
N LYS A 202 14.63 -0.31 -14.08
CA LYS A 202 14.22 0.46 -15.27
C LYS A 202 14.11 1.96 -15.02
N ARG A 203 14.05 2.39 -13.75
CA ARG A 203 13.80 3.77 -13.35
C ARG A 203 15.07 4.48 -12.88
N CYS A 204 16.08 3.73 -12.45
CA CYS A 204 17.40 4.23 -12.12
C CYS A 204 18.36 3.86 -13.25
N ASP A 205 18.98 4.84 -13.92
CA ASP A 205 20.14 4.61 -14.79
C ASP A 205 21.41 4.21 -14.01
N ASP A 206 21.28 3.72 -12.77
CA ASP A 206 22.38 3.44 -11.84
C ASP A 206 22.16 2.10 -11.12
N ASP A 207 23.18 1.24 -11.21
CA ASP A 207 23.35 -0.06 -10.54
C ASP A 207 23.44 0.10 -9.00
N ARG A 208 22.32 0.41 -8.34
CA ARG A 208 22.22 0.38 -6.87
C ARG A 208 21.68 -0.96 -6.38
N ASP A 209 22.18 -1.44 -5.24
CA ASP A 209 21.64 -2.59 -4.53
C ASP A 209 20.22 -2.28 -4.01
N ILE A 210 19.19 -2.81 -4.70
CA ILE A 210 17.78 -2.55 -4.35
C ILE A 210 17.36 -3.50 -3.23
N ASP A 211 17.56 -3.04 -1.99
CA ASP A 211 16.97 -3.67 -0.81
C ASP A 211 15.43 -3.56 -0.88
N THR A 212 14.75 -4.60 -1.34
CA THR A 212 13.28 -4.59 -1.46
C THR A 212 12.67 -4.99 -0.12
N ALA A 213 11.71 -4.20 0.39
CA ALA A 213 10.97 -4.56 1.58
C ALA A 213 9.58 -5.08 1.18
N VAL A 214 9.52 -6.35 0.79
CA VAL A 214 8.29 -7.13 0.88
C VAL A 214 8.34 -7.82 2.23
N ILE A 215 7.50 -7.40 3.16
CA ILE A 215 7.43 -7.99 4.50
C ILE A 215 6.14 -8.79 4.55
N ALA A 216 6.25 -10.11 4.60
CA ALA A 216 5.09 -10.97 4.80
C ALA A 216 4.93 -11.26 6.30
N CYS A 217 3.84 -10.76 6.89
CA CYS A 217 3.35 -11.21 8.19
C CYS A 217 2.16 -12.13 7.95
N GLY A 218 2.19 -13.30 8.58
CA GLY A 218 1.07 -14.23 8.56
C GLY A 218 0.81 -14.74 9.97
N SER A 219 -0.47 -14.80 10.34
CA SER A 219 -0.90 -15.53 11.53
C SER A 219 -0.90 -17.02 11.18
N LEU A 220 0.17 -17.73 11.51
CA LEU A 220 0.18 -19.20 11.56
C LEU A 220 -0.62 -19.64 12.79
N ILE A 221 -1.95 -19.71 12.66
CA ILE A 221 -2.85 -20.33 13.64
C ILE A 221 -3.81 -21.30 12.95
#